data_AF-A0A7C4PQ15-F1
#
_entry.id   AF-A0A7C4PQ15-F1
#
_cell.length_a   1.000
_cell.length_b   1.000
_cell.length_c   1.000
_cell.angle_alpha   90.00
_cell.angle_beta   90.00
_cell.angle_gamma   90.00
#
_symmetry.space_group_name_H-M   'P 1'
#
loop_
_entity.id
_entity.type
_entity.pdbx_description
1 polymer ?
#
loop_
_entity_poly.entity_id
_entity_poly.type
_entity_poly.pdbx_seq_one_letter_code
_entity_poly.pdbx_strand_id
1 'polypeptide(L)'
;MKNTFLAWIRGSVAVAMVFSFLSHLSGAEPGDWQSLFDGQSLKGWRASENPNSFKVENGTIVADGPRAHLFYVGADGQASFKNFELEFEAKAGPLANSGVFFHTRFQDKGFPGAGMEVQIHNARHGEGDYRENKLTGSLYGVRNVYKALVPDEVWFKMFVRVSGKRVQIRVNDTLVVDYLQPTPAFTNPDRPGRRLGEGTFALQCHDPKSKVWFRNFRMRRLPDEAPAEDLREVQMTEHDRSVLRLGAGNYPVVNYHTHLKGGLTLQEALAESRRTGVFYGVAVNCGVGFGITNDAGIYQFLNEMKGQPVFVAMQAEGREWVKMFSPEAVAKFDYVFTDSMTFTDRQGKRMRLWIKEEVGEIADKQAFMDLLVEKTVEILTREAVDIYVNPTFLPDVLAAEYDTLWTPERMKRVIDAAAANGVAIEINARYKLPSANFIKMAKEAGCKFTFGTNNGGREVGDLDYCFQMVRECGLRWQDIWTPKPDGQKPVQRYGKLLR
;
A
#
# COMPACT_ATOMS: atom_id res chain seq x y z
N MET A 1 68.42 42.21 10.64
CA MET A 1 69.04 43.42 11.23
C MET A 1 67.91 44.37 11.61
N LYS A 2 67.81 44.69 12.90
CA LYS A 2 67.23 45.89 13.54
C LYS A 2 65.76 46.31 13.31
N ASN A 3 65.07 46.38 14.45
CA ASN A 3 63.87 47.17 14.80
C ASN A 3 63.86 48.62 14.30
N THR A 4 62.64 49.18 14.17
CA THR A 4 62.10 50.49 14.67
C THR A 4 61.14 51.11 13.64
N PHE A 5 60.09 51.89 13.91
CA PHE A 5 59.20 52.22 15.04
C PHE A 5 58.06 53.08 14.42
N LEU A 6 56.91 53.15 15.11
CA LEU A 6 55.63 53.87 14.85
C LEU A 6 55.60 55.13 13.95
N ALA A 7 54.46 55.33 13.26
CA ALA A 7 53.60 56.53 13.40
C ALA A 7 52.19 56.34 12.80
N TRP A 8 51.18 56.78 13.56
CA TRP A 8 49.74 56.83 13.24
C TRP A 8 49.37 57.96 12.27
N ILE A 9 48.43 57.73 11.35
CA ILE A 9 47.50 58.76 10.85
C ILE A 9 46.08 58.18 10.73
N ARG A 10 45.14 58.88 11.36
CA ARG A 10 43.69 58.65 11.36
C ARG A 10 43.09 58.98 9.99
N GLY A 11 42.23 58.10 9.48
CA GLY A 11 41.39 58.37 8.31
C GLY A 11 40.06 57.64 8.43
N SER A 12 38.99 58.41 8.64
CA SER A 12 37.61 57.93 8.79
C SER A 12 37.10 57.29 7.49
N VAL A 13 36.72 56.01 7.53
CA VAL A 13 35.99 55.34 6.45
C VAL A 13 34.54 55.19 6.90
N ALA A 14 33.63 55.82 6.15
CA ALA A 14 32.20 55.65 6.30
C ALA A 14 31.81 54.21 5.94
N VAL A 15 31.29 53.45 6.91
CA VAL A 15 30.71 52.13 6.69
C VAL A 15 29.27 52.32 6.26
N ALA A 16 28.98 52.10 4.98
CA ALA A 16 27.62 51.92 4.50
C ALA A 16 27.08 50.58 5.03
N MET A 17 26.18 50.62 6.03
CA MET A 17 25.42 49.44 6.45
C MET A 17 24.40 49.08 5.37
N VAL A 18 24.69 48.00 4.65
CA VAL A 18 23.67 47.28 3.88
C VAL A 18 22.80 46.53 4.88
N PHE A 19 21.60 47.06 5.17
CA PHE A 19 20.57 46.30 5.88
C PHE A 19 20.05 45.20 4.94
N SER A 20 20.51 43.97 5.14
CA SER A 20 19.86 42.78 4.61
C SER A 20 18.49 42.67 5.27
N PHE A 21 17.43 42.90 4.50
CA PHE A 21 16.06 42.55 4.91
C PHE A 21 15.97 41.02 5.00
N LEU A 22 16.27 40.47 6.17
CA LEU A 22 15.78 39.16 6.57
C LEU A 22 14.27 39.29 6.74
N SER A 23 13.52 38.93 5.70
CA SER A 23 12.10 38.64 5.80
C SER A 23 11.91 37.50 6.81
N HIS A 24 11.61 37.85 8.06
CA HIS A 24 11.00 36.93 9.01
C HIS A 24 9.66 36.51 8.44
N LEU A 25 9.62 35.33 7.81
CA LEU A 25 8.39 34.57 7.69
C LEU A 25 7.99 34.17 9.12
N SER A 26 7.25 35.04 9.78
CA SER A 26 6.55 34.72 11.01
C SER A 26 5.43 33.73 10.68
N GLY A 27 5.77 32.45 10.54
CA GLY A 27 4.78 31.40 10.68
C GLY A 27 4.23 31.46 12.10
N ALA A 28 2.92 31.49 12.27
CA ALA A 28 2.32 31.41 13.60
C ALA A 28 2.78 30.09 14.27
N GLU A 29 3.14 30.16 15.56
CA GLU A 29 3.57 28.98 16.31
C GLU A 29 2.39 28.03 16.56
N PRO A 30 2.60 26.70 16.55
CA PRO A 30 1.58 25.75 16.99
C PRO A 30 1.10 26.05 18.43
N GLY A 31 -0.16 25.73 18.71
CA GLY A 31 -0.70 25.87 20.08
C GLY A 31 -0.12 24.84 21.05
N ASP A 32 -0.62 24.82 22.28
CA ASP A 32 -0.25 23.78 23.25
C ASP A 32 -1.00 22.46 22.99
N TRP A 33 -0.43 21.35 23.49
CA TRP A 33 -1.13 20.07 23.52
C TRP A 33 -2.26 20.10 24.54
N GLN A 34 -3.48 19.84 24.08
CA GLN A 34 -4.69 19.68 24.87
C GLN A 34 -5.05 18.20 24.98
N SER A 35 -5.20 17.69 26.22
CA SER A 35 -5.81 16.37 26.41
C SER A 35 -7.31 16.43 26.10
N LEU A 36 -7.79 15.46 25.32
CA LEU A 36 -9.22 15.30 25.02
C LEU A 36 -9.85 14.20 25.88
N PHE A 37 -9.05 13.46 26.63
CA PHE A 37 -9.51 12.43 27.57
C PHE A 37 -8.75 12.56 28.89
N ASP A 38 -9.48 12.56 30.00
CA ASP A 38 -8.95 12.75 31.36
C ASP A 38 -8.47 11.44 32.01
N GLY A 39 -8.69 10.29 31.36
CA GLY A 39 -8.38 8.96 31.90
C GLY A 39 -9.42 8.43 32.89
N GLN A 40 -10.48 9.18 33.20
CA GLN A 40 -11.40 8.89 34.30
C GLN A 40 -12.87 8.91 33.88
N SER A 41 -13.24 9.75 32.91
CA SER A 41 -14.62 9.98 32.51
C SER A 41 -14.76 10.26 31.01
N LEU A 42 -15.99 10.14 30.49
CA LEU A 42 -16.33 10.58 29.13
C LEU A 42 -16.74 12.06 29.09
N LYS A 43 -16.30 12.88 30.06
CA LYS A 43 -16.61 14.32 30.06
C LYS A 43 -16.10 14.98 28.77
N GLY A 44 -16.95 15.77 28.14
CA GLY A 44 -16.66 16.37 26.83
C GLY A 44 -16.87 15.42 25.64
N TRP A 45 -17.35 14.19 25.87
CA TRP A 45 -17.74 13.25 24.83
C TRP A 45 -19.24 12.96 24.87
N ARG A 46 -19.84 12.73 23.71
CA ARG A 46 -21.26 12.38 23.55
C ARG A 46 -21.41 11.24 22.55
N ALA A 47 -22.01 10.13 23.00
CA ALA A 47 -22.35 9.01 22.12
C ALA A 47 -23.54 9.38 21.22
N SER A 48 -23.54 8.90 19.98
CA SER A 48 -24.67 9.03 19.05
C SER A 48 -25.84 8.13 19.44
N GLU A 49 -25.59 6.83 19.40
CA GLU A 49 -26.50 5.73 19.72
C GLU A 49 -25.77 4.74 20.65
N ASN A 50 -26.51 3.84 21.31
CA ASN A 50 -25.95 2.79 22.17
C ASN A 50 -24.81 3.27 23.11
N PRO A 51 -25.06 4.21 24.04
CA PRO A 51 -24.00 4.82 24.86
C PRO A 51 -23.20 3.81 25.69
N ASN A 52 -23.80 2.67 26.04
CA ASN A 52 -23.15 1.59 26.78
C ASN A 52 -22.05 0.85 25.99
N SER A 53 -21.94 1.10 24.68
CA SER A 53 -20.83 0.61 23.85
C SER A 53 -19.50 1.30 24.18
N PHE A 54 -19.52 2.40 24.95
CA PHE A 54 -18.32 3.10 25.40
C PHE A 54 -18.24 3.10 26.92
N LYS A 55 -17.10 2.65 27.45
CA LYS A 55 -16.82 2.63 28.90
C LYS A 55 -15.44 3.20 29.18
N VAL A 56 -15.24 3.71 30.38
CA VAL A 56 -13.91 4.03 30.87
C VAL A 56 -13.44 2.91 31.78
N GLU A 57 -12.34 2.25 31.42
CA GLU A 57 -11.75 1.16 32.18
C GLU A 57 -10.23 1.36 32.23
N ASN A 58 -9.64 1.33 33.43
CA ASN A 58 -8.19 1.38 33.64
C ASN A 58 -7.45 2.51 32.88
N GLY A 59 -8.02 3.73 32.88
CA GLY A 59 -7.39 4.85 32.17
C GLY A 59 -7.59 4.83 30.66
N THR A 60 -8.53 4.03 30.14
CA THR A 60 -8.78 3.88 28.69
C THR A 60 -10.25 4.06 28.36
N ILE A 61 -10.56 4.57 27.17
CA ILE A 61 -11.89 4.46 26.58
C ILE A 61 -11.95 3.11 25.87
N VAL A 62 -12.91 2.27 26.25
CA VAL A 62 -13.18 0.97 25.65
C VAL A 62 -14.40 1.08 24.77
N ALA A 63 -14.24 0.82 23.47
CA ALA A 63 -15.32 0.61 22.52
C ALA A 63 -15.59 -0.90 22.41
N ASP A 64 -16.75 -1.33 22.90
CA ASP A 64 -17.15 -2.74 22.98
C ASP A 64 -18.68 -2.85 23.06
N GLY A 65 -19.34 -3.23 21.95
CA GLY A 65 -20.79 -3.33 21.89
C GLY A 65 -21.39 -3.11 20.50
N PRO A 66 -22.73 -2.94 20.40
CA PRO A 66 -23.37 -2.61 19.13
C PRO A 66 -22.86 -1.28 18.58
N ARG A 67 -23.06 -1.07 17.27
CA ARG A 67 -22.58 0.12 16.55
C ARG A 67 -22.91 1.41 17.30
N ALA A 68 -21.90 2.24 17.49
CA ALA A 68 -22.02 3.55 18.10
C ALA A 68 -20.82 4.43 17.72
N HIS A 69 -20.97 5.75 17.85
CA HIS A 69 -19.88 6.69 17.67
C HIS A 69 -19.84 7.66 18.85
N LEU A 70 -18.66 7.82 19.44
CA LEU A 70 -18.42 8.72 20.56
C LEU A 70 -17.80 10.01 20.04
N PHE A 71 -18.58 11.08 19.95
CA PHE A 71 -18.13 12.37 19.42
C PHE A 71 -17.52 13.22 20.52
N TYR A 72 -16.38 13.84 20.26
CA TYR A 72 -15.85 14.86 21.14
C TYR A 72 -16.67 16.14 20.94
N VAL A 73 -17.34 16.63 21.98
CA VAL A 73 -18.11 17.87 21.94
C VAL A 73 -17.43 19.00 22.71
N GLY A 74 -16.38 18.71 23.49
CA GLY A 74 -15.67 19.69 24.31
C GLY A 74 -16.46 20.09 25.56
N ALA A 75 -15.85 20.92 26.40
CA ALA A 75 -16.45 21.35 27.67
C ALA A 75 -17.69 22.24 27.49
N ASP A 76 -17.74 23.01 26.41
CA ASP A 76 -18.82 23.94 26.03
C ASP A 76 -19.80 23.34 25.01
N GLY A 77 -19.56 22.12 24.55
CA GLY A 77 -20.37 21.45 23.52
C GLY A 77 -20.12 21.93 22.08
N GLN A 78 -19.11 22.77 21.85
CA GLN A 78 -18.85 23.44 20.56
C GLN A 78 -17.48 23.09 19.96
N ALA A 79 -16.89 21.95 20.33
CA ALA A 79 -15.58 21.56 19.82
C ALA A 79 -15.56 21.48 18.28
N SER A 80 -14.66 22.27 17.67
CA SER A 80 -14.38 22.26 16.24
C SER A 80 -12.91 22.58 15.97
N PHE A 81 -12.34 21.88 14.99
CA PHE A 81 -10.93 21.90 14.62
C PHE A 81 -10.80 21.86 13.09
N LYS A 82 -9.93 22.73 12.57
CA LYS A 82 -9.60 22.83 11.14
C LYS A 82 -8.22 22.25 10.87
N ASN A 83 -7.17 22.93 11.33
CA ASN A 83 -5.80 22.43 11.26
C ASN A 83 -5.34 21.93 12.65
N PHE A 84 -4.79 20.73 12.71
CA PHE A 84 -4.40 20.11 13.97
C PHE A 84 -3.36 19.02 13.79
N GLU A 85 -2.71 18.70 14.91
CA GLU A 85 -2.08 17.41 15.14
C GLU A 85 -2.91 16.67 16.18
N LEU A 86 -3.24 15.42 15.90
CA LEU A 86 -3.96 14.53 16.78
C LEU A 86 -3.05 13.34 17.09
N GLU A 87 -2.92 13.02 18.36
CA GLU A 87 -2.13 11.91 18.84
C GLU A 87 -2.95 11.07 19.83
N PHE A 88 -2.91 9.75 19.65
CA PHE A 88 -3.53 8.81 20.58
C PHE A 88 -2.81 7.46 20.52
N GLU A 89 -3.01 6.64 21.54
CA GLU A 89 -2.66 5.23 21.51
C GLU A 89 -3.92 4.40 21.39
N ALA A 90 -3.85 3.34 20.58
CA ALA A 90 -4.92 2.38 20.43
C ALA A 90 -4.39 0.95 20.62
N LYS A 91 -5.28 0.07 21.06
CA LYS A 91 -5.08 -1.38 21.06
C LYS A 91 -6.31 -2.01 20.42
N ALA A 92 -6.11 -2.83 19.40
CA ALA A 92 -7.18 -3.56 18.73
C ALA A 92 -7.24 -4.98 19.28
N GLY A 93 -8.43 -5.45 19.64
CA GLY A 93 -8.65 -6.86 19.99
C GLY A 93 -8.69 -7.76 18.76
N PRO A 94 -8.76 -9.08 18.93
CA PRO A 94 -8.95 -10.00 17.83
C PRO A 94 -10.22 -9.65 17.06
N LEU A 95 -10.11 -9.55 15.73
CA LEU A 95 -11.23 -9.20 14.85
C LEU A 95 -11.79 -7.78 15.06
N ALA A 96 -11.02 -6.87 15.64
CA ALA A 96 -11.50 -5.52 15.85
C ALA A 96 -11.48 -4.68 14.57
N ASN A 97 -12.62 -4.08 14.27
CA ASN A 97 -12.79 -3.02 13.30
C ASN A 97 -13.24 -1.73 14.02
N SER A 98 -12.52 -0.64 13.85
CA SER A 98 -12.81 0.66 14.42
C SER A 98 -12.15 1.76 13.59
N GLY A 99 -12.30 3.00 14.02
CA GLY A 99 -11.68 4.15 13.41
C GLY A 99 -11.84 5.39 14.26
N VAL A 100 -11.00 6.37 13.97
CA VAL A 100 -11.10 7.74 14.50
C VAL A 100 -11.48 8.66 13.36
N PHE A 101 -12.67 9.25 13.48
CA PHE A 101 -13.17 10.25 12.55
C PHE A 101 -12.65 11.62 12.93
N PHE A 102 -12.45 12.48 11.94
CA PHE A 102 -12.08 13.88 12.11
C PHE A 102 -12.74 14.76 11.05
N HIS A 103 -12.83 16.07 11.31
CA HIS A 103 -13.67 17.00 10.53
C HIS A 103 -15.12 16.51 10.41
N THR A 104 -15.56 15.73 11.39
CA THR A 104 -16.93 15.23 11.45
C THR A 104 -17.78 16.13 12.32
N ARG A 105 -19.08 15.85 12.41
CA ARG A 105 -20.01 16.58 13.27
C ARG A 105 -20.92 15.57 13.95
N PHE A 106 -21.42 15.92 15.12
CA PHE A 106 -22.33 15.06 15.83
C PHE A 106 -23.54 14.69 14.96
N GLN A 107 -23.93 13.42 15.04
CA GLN A 107 -25.13 12.87 14.43
C GLN A 107 -25.71 11.83 15.38
N ASP A 108 -27.04 11.73 15.45
CA ASP A 108 -27.71 10.86 16.43
C ASP A 108 -27.62 9.37 16.10
N LYS A 109 -27.39 9.01 14.83
CA LYS A 109 -27.44 7.60 14.39
C LYS A 109 -26.61 7.33 13.15
N GLY A 110 -26.23 6.07 12.96
CA GLY A 110 -25.54 5.62 11.74
C GLY A 110 -24.06 6.00 11.72
N PHE A 111 -23.39 5.64 10.61
CA PHE A 111 -21.98 5.97 10.39
C PHE A 111 -21.79 7.46 10.05
N PRO A 112 -20.73 8.12 10.56
CA PRO A 112 -20.45 9.52 10.26
C PRO A 112 -20.46 9.84 8.77
N GLY A 113 -21.39 10.71 8.35
CA GLY A 113 -21.59 11.08 6.95
C GLY A 113 -20.64 12.18 6.44
N ALA A 114 -19.89 12.81 7.33
CA ALA A 114 -18.99 13.93 7.02
C ALA A 114 -17.61 13.76 7.64
N GLY A 115 -16.62 14.36 7.00
CA GLY A 115 -15.24 14.31 7.41
C GLY A 115 -14.54 13.06 6.92
N MET A 116 -13.42 12.72 7.55
CA MET A 116 -12.57 11.59 7.20
C MET A 116 -12.39 10.66 8.40
N GLU A 117 -11.77 9.51 8.15
CA GLU A 117 -11.60 8.43 9.12
C GLU A 117 -10.22 7.83 8.96
N VAL A 118 -9.53 7.66 10.09
CA VAL A 118 -8.32 6.85 10.16
C VAL A 118 -8.71 5.48 10.70
N GLN A 119 -8.49 4.45 9.89
CA GLN A 119 -8.89 3.07 10.18
C GLN A 119 -8.05 2.46 11.31
N ILE A 120 -8.69 1.62 12.13
CA ILE A 120 -8.08 0.71 13.10
C ILE A 120 -8.64 -0.69 12.84
N HIS A 121 -7.84 -1.52 12.16
CA HIS A 121 -8.19 -2.86 11.73
C HIS A 121 -6.92 -3.61 11.32
N ASN A 122 -6.46 -4.58 12.10
CA ASN A 122 -5.20 -5.29 11.79
C ASN A 122 -5.42 -6.64 11.10
N ALA A 123 -6.61 -7.23 11.23
CA ALA A 123 -6.92 -8.53 10.68
C ALA A 123 -7.79 -8.37 9.42
N ARG A 124 -7.43 -8.98 8.28
CA ARG A 124 -8.25 -8.94 7.05
C ARG A 124 -9.50 -9.82 7.16
N HIS A 125 -10.47 -9.42 7.98
CA HIS A 125 -11.80 -10.03 8.07
C HIS A 125 -12.91 -9.01 7.75
N GLY A 126 -14.16 -9.48 7.75
CA GLY A 126 -15.35 -8.66 7.62
C GLY A 126 -16.60 -9.48 7.94
N GLU A 127 -17.77 -9.01 7.51
CA GLU A 127 -19.05 -9.69 7.72
C GLU A 127 -19.47 -10.50 6.47
N GLY A 128 -19.89 -11.75 6.68
CA GLY A 128 -20.25 -12.65 5.58
C GLY A 128 -19.10 -12.84 4.59
N ASP A 129 -19.37 -12.61 3.30
CA ASP A 129 -18.37 -12.70 2.22
C ASP A 129 -17.56 -11.41 2.04
N TYR A 130 -17.86 -10.35 2.79
CA TYR A 130 -17.09 -9.12 2.76
C TYR A 130 -15.79 -9.28 3.54
N ARG A 131 -14.68 -8.84 2.93
CA ARG A 131 -13.38 -8.75 3.58
C ARG A 131 -12.88 -7.32 3.51
N GLU A 132 -12.66 -6.70 4.66
CA GLU A 132 -12.07 -5.37 4.69
C GLU A 132 -10.59 -5.46 4.31
N ASN A 133 -10.22 -4.78 3.23
CA ASN A 133 -8.83 -4.74 2.75
C ASN A 133 -8.08 -3.50 3.26
N LYS A 134 -8.80 -2.49 3.78
CA LYS A 134 -8.23 -1.25 4.33
C LYS A 134 -7.85 -1.50 5.79
N LEU A 135 -6.55 -1.48 6.08
CA LEU A 135 -6.02 -1.80 7.41
C LEU A 135 -5.66 -0.55 8.20
N THR A 136 -5.24 -0.75 9.46
CA THR A 136 -4.80 0.29 10.39
C THR A 136 -3.87 1.31 9.73
N GLY A 137 -4.20 2.60 9.89
CA GLY A 137 -3.47 3.72 9.29
C GLY A 137 -3.99 4.17 7.93
N SER A 138 -4.94 3.44 7.32
CA SER A 138 -5.64 3.92 6.13
C SER A 138 -6.40 5.21 6.43
N LEU A 139 -6.30 6.20 5.54
CA LEU A 139 -7.32 7.23 5.39
C LEU A 139 -8.50 6.59 4.64
N TYR A 140 -9.46 6.08 5.40
CA TYR A 140 -10.41 5.06 4.93
C TYR A 140 -11.14 5.45 3.66
N GLY A 141 -10.90 4.69 2.58
CA GLY A 141 -11.54 4.90 1.28
C GLY A 141 -10.94 6.04 0.44
N VAL A 142 -9.80 6.59 0.85
CA VAL A 142 -9.08 7.69 0.16
C VAL A 142 -7.63 7.30 -0.11
N ARG A 143 -6.89 6.90 0.94
CA ARG A 143 -5.52 6.38 0.85
C ARG A 143 -5.40 5.21 1.81
N ASN A 144 -5.22 4.02 1.25
CA ASN A 144 -5.35 2.79 2.02
C ASN A 144 -3.99 2.13 2.26
N VAL A 145 -3.84 1.61 3.47
CA VAL A 145 -2.77 0.70 3.86
C VAL A 145 -3.33 -0.71 3.74
N TYR A 146 -2.60 -1.58 3.04
CA TYR A 146 -3.06 -2.95 2.78
C TYR A 146 -2.33 -3.99 3.63
N LYS A 147 -1.25 -3.62 4.34
CA LYS A 147 -0.45 -4.50 5.19
C LYS A 147 -0.59 -4.13 6.66
N ALA A 148 -0.80 -5.12 7.53
CA ALA A 148 -0.80 -4.90 8.97
C ALA A 148 0.61 -4.55 9.44
N LEU A 149 0.76 -3.42 10.12
CA LEU A 149 2.05 -2.94 10.64
C LEU A 149 2.20 -3.19 12.14
N VAL A 150 1.08 -3.48 12.80
CA VAL A 150 0.99 -3.73 14.24
C VAL A 150 0.11 -4.97 14.45
N PRO A 151 0.45 -5.83 15.42
CA PRO A 151 -0.38 -6.97 15.76
C PRO A 151 -1.57 -6.56 16.64
N ASP A 152 -2.58 -7.42 16.72
CA ASP A 152 -3.65 -7.31 17.71
C ASP A 152 -3.08 -7.47 19.13
N GLU A 153 -3.84 -6.97 20.11
CA GLU A 153 -3.51 -6.99 21.54
C GLU A 153 -2.22 -6.25 21.93
N VAL A 154 -1.65 -5.46 21.02
CA VAL A 154 -0.50 -4.59 21.29
C VAL A 154 -0.91 -3.14 21.15
N TRP A 155 -0.48 -2.32 22.12
CA TRP A 155 -0.65 -0.87 22.04
C TRP A 155 0.25 -0.29 20.94
N PHE A 156 -0.34 0.54 20.10
CA PHE A 156 0.38 1.30 19.09
C PHE A 156 -0.03 2.76 19.12
N LYS A 157 0.88 3.62 18.70
CA LYS A 157 0.65 5.06 18.62
C LYS A 157 0.12 5.43 17.25
N MET A 158 -0.84 6.34 17.21
CA MET A 158 -1.36 6.96 16.00
C MET A 158 -1.08 8.46 16.07
N PHE A 159 -0.57 9.00 14.96
CA PHE A 159 -0.40 10.44 14.81
C PHE A 159 -1.02 10.88 13.49
N VAL A 160 -1.93 11.85 13.55
CA VAL A 160 -2.65 12.40 12.40
C VAL A 160 -2.41 13.90 12.36
N ARG A 161 -1.76 14.39 11.31
CA ARG A 161 -1.61 15.83 11.05
C ARG A 161 -2.52 16.23 9.92
N VAL A 162 -3.35 17.24 10.16
CA VAL A 162 -4.15 17.92 9.15
C VAL A 162 -3.73 19.38 9.10
N SER A 163 -3.28 19.82 7.93
CA SER A 163 -2.90 21.21 7.70
C SER A 163 -3.30 21.59 6.29
N GLY A 164 -4.17 22.60 6.16
CA GLY A 164 -4.71 23.02 4.87
C GLY A 164 -5.44 21.87 4.18
N LYS A 165 -4.93 21.45 3.02
CA LYS A 165 -5.48 20.34 2.24
C LYS A 165 -4.75 19.02 2.49
N ARG A 166 -3.74 18.97 3.35
CA ARG A 166 -2.88 17.81 3.56
C ARG A 166 -3.24 17.00 4.80
N VAL A 167 -3.26 15.69 4.66
CA VAL A 167 -3.39 14.70 5.74
C VAL A 167 -2.16 13.82 5.76
N GLN A 168 -1.51 13.73 6.92
CA GLN A 168 -0.44 12.77 7.16
C GLN A 168 -0.82 11.85 8.31
N ILE A 169 -0.62 10.55 8.12
CA ILE A 169 -0.91 9.53 9.14
C ILE A 169 0.36 8.72 9.40
N ARG A 170 0.71 8.60 10.68
CA ARG A 170 1.76 7.69 11.15
C ARG A 170 1.16 6.62 12.06
N VAL A 171 1.65 5.39 11.87
CA VAL A 171 1.45 4.27 12.79
C VAL A 171 2.79 4.03 13.47
N ASN A 172 2.83 4.19 14.79
CA ASN A 172 4.06 4.45 15.53
C ASN A 172 4.83 5.60 14.87
N ASP A 173 6.09 5.38 14.47
CA ASP A 173 6.92 6.39 13.81
C ASP A 173 6.87 6.31 12.27
N THR A 174 6.15 5.32 11.72
CA THR A 174 6.12 5.06 10.28
C THR A 174 5.06 5.89 9.58
N LEU A 175 5.47 6.78 8.66
CA LEU A 175 4.57 7.54 7.79
C LEU A 175 3.95 6.64 6.71
N VAL A 176 2.65 6.39 6.83
CA VAL A 176 1.90 5.46 5.96
C VAL A 176 1.00 6.16 4.95
N VAL A 177 0.51 7.36 5.28
CA VAL A 177 -0.30 8.19 4.38
C VAL A 177 0.27 9.59 4.35
N ASP A 178 0.39 10.13 3.14
CA ASP A 178 0.64 11.53 2.88
C ASP A 178 -0.24 11.96 1.70
N TYR A 179 -1.42 12.47 2.04
CA TYR A 179 -2.47 12.80 1.09
C TYR A 179 -2.65 14.30 0.99
N LEU A 180 -2.68 14.81 -0.24
CA LEU A 180 -3.09 16.18 -0.52
C LEU A 180 -4.42 16.16 -1.25
N GLN A 181 -5.46 16.76 -0.66
CA GLN A 181 -6.80 16.77 -1.24
C GLN A 181 -6.80 17.54 -2.57
N PRO A 182 -7.27 16.92 -3.67
CA PRO A 182 -7.34 17.57 -4.98
C PRO A 182 -8.39 18.68 -5.01
N THR A 183 -8.31 19.54 -6.02
CA THR A 183 -9.26 20.63 -6.25
C THR A 183 -9.85 20.51 -7.67
N PRO A 184 -11.15 20.17 -7.83
CA PRO A 184 -12.12 19.86 -6.78
C PRO A 184 -11.79 18.54 -6.06
N ALA A 185 -12.31 18.39 -4.83
CA ALA A 185 -12.15 17.16 -4.06
C ALA A 185 -12.78 15.97 -4.79
N PHE A 186 -12.18 14.79 -4.64
CA PHE A 186 -12.77 13.56 -5.14
C PHE A 186 -14.06 13.24 -4.38
N THR A 187 -15.14 12.99 -5.13
CA THR A 187 -16.44 12.63 -4.56
C THR A 187 -16.70 11.15 -4.82
N ASN A 188 -16.78 10.37 -3.75
CA ASN A 188 -17.37 9.03 -3.80
C ASN A 188 -18.90 9.19 -3.66
N PRO A 189 -19.72 8.75 -4.65
CA PRO A 189 -21.18 8.85 -4.58
C PRO A 189 -21.79 8.18 -3.33
N ASP A 190 -21.19 7.08 -2.85
CA ASP A 190 -21.69 6.35 -1.67
C ASP A 190 -21.35 7.07 -0.35
N ARG A 191 -20.33 7.95 -0.38
CA ARG A 191 -19.84 8.69 0.79
C ARG A 191 -19.46 10.12 0.39
N PRO A 192 -20.41 10.96 -0.03
CA PRO A 192 -20.11 12.25 -0.66
C PRO A 192 -19.47 13.24 0.32
N GLY A 193 -19.62 13.06 1.63
CA GLY A 193 -19.04 13.93 2.67
C GLY A 193 -17.58 13.60 3.05
N ARG A 194 -16.93 12.64 2.37
CA ARG A 194 -15.55 12.20 2.64
C ARG A 194 -14.50 13.21 2.13
N ARG A 195 -14.44 14.39 2.74
CA ARG A 195 -13.55 15.50 2.39
C ARG A 195 -13.11 16.28 3.62
N LEU A 196 -11.99 16.99 3.50
CA LEU A 196 -11.49 17.93 4.50
C LEU A 196 -12.39 19.15 4.61
N GLY A 197 -12.42 19.71 5.80
CA GLY A 197 -13.12 20.94 6.15
C GLY A 197 -12.75 21.34 7.57
N GLU A 198 -13.76 21.45 8.42
CA GLU A 198 -13.61 21.67 9.85
C GLU A 198 -14.65 20.82 10.59
N GLY A 199 -14.38 20.52 11.85
CA GLY A 199 -15.31 19.79 12.70
C GLY A 199 -14.61 19.14 13.88
N THR A 200 -15.26 18.14 14.47
CA THR A 200 -14.76 17.44 15.64
C THR A 200 -14.24 16.03 15.32
N PHE A 201 -13.86 15.31 16.37
CA PHE A 201 -13.45 13.91 16.35
C PHE A 201 -14.58 12.97 16.77
N ALA A 202 -14.54 11.73 16.29
CA ALA A 202 -15.38 10.66 16.85
C ALA A 202 -14.65 9.32 16.89
N LEU A 203 -14.83 8.57 17.98
CA LEU A 203 -14.36 7.18 18.10
C LEU A 203 -15.47 6.23 17.65
N GLN A 204 -15.12 5.14 17.01
CA GLN A 204 -16.09 4.15 16.53
C GLN A 204 -16.12 2.90 17.40
N CYS A 205 -17.32 2.49 17.78
CA CYS A 205 -17.64 1.10 18.08
C CYS A 205 -18.35 0.54 16.84
N HIS A 206 -17.72 -0.37 16.10
CA HIS A 206 -18.22 -0.78 14.79
C HIS A 206 -19.37 -1.79 14.90
N ASP A 207 -19.16 -2.85 15.67
CA ASP A 207 -20.07 -3.99 15.83
C ASP A 207 -19.71 -4.79 17.10
N PRO A 208 -20.59 -5.72 17.57
CA PRO A 208 -20.37 -6.46 18.82
C PRO A 208 -19.15 -7.39 18.88
N LYS A 209 -18.48 -7.66 17.75
CA LYS A 209 -17.24 -8.46 17.71
C LYS A 209 -16.00 -7.57 17.79
N SER A 210 -16.17 -6.25 17.63
CA SER A 210 -15.08 -5.30 17.56
C SER A 210 -14.82 -4.68 18.93
N LYS A 211 -13.69 -5.04 19.55
CA LYS A 211 -13.22 -4.44 20.80
C LYS A 211 -11.95 -3.63 20.61
N VAL A 212 -11.98 -2.35 20.96
CA VAL A 212 -10.83 -1.44 20.83
C VAL A 212 -10.68 -0.59 22.09
N TRP A 213 -9.44 -0.37 22.51
CA TRP A 213 -9.10 0.51 23.63
C TRP A 213 -8.34 1.73 23.12
N PHE A 214 -8.63 2.90 23.70
CA PHE A 214 -7.99 4.16 23.38
C PHE A 214 -7.44 4.82 24.65
N ARG A 215 -6.26 5.43 24.58
CA ARG A 215 -5.68 6.24 25.66
C ARG A 215 -4.76 7.33 25.13
N ASN A 216 -4.30 8.20 26.02
CA ASN A 216 -3.38 9.31 25.69
C ASN A 216 -3.89 10.17 24.51
N PHE A 217 -5.20 10.38 24.45
CA PHE A 217 -5.87 11.05 23.34
C PHE A 217 -5.73 12.57 23.51
N ARG A 218 -4.87 13.19 22.70
CA ARG A 218 -4.54 14.61 22.79
C ARG A 218 -4.45 15.24 21.42
N MET A 219 -4.67 16.54 21.35
CA MET A 219 -4.58 17.30 20.11
C MET A 219 -3.84 18.60 20.33
N ARG A 220 -3.22 19.13 19.28
CA ARG A 220 -2.63 20.47 19.25
C ARG A 220 -3.16 21.20 18.02
N ARG A 221 -3.65 22.42 18.21
CA ARG A 221 -4.08 23.28 17.09
C ARG A 221 -2.86 23.72 16.30
N LEU A 222 -2.99 23.68 14.97
CA LEU A 222 -2.06 24.33 14.06
C LEU A 222 -2.66 25.66 13.59
N PRO A 223 -1.83 26.61 13.10
CA PRO A 223 -2.33 27.85 12.51
C PRO A 223 -3.38 27.61 11.42
N ASP A 224 -4.33 28.53 11.28
CA ASP A 224 -5.33 28.48 10.22
C ASP A 224 -4.70 28.74 8.84
N GLU A 225 -3.66 29.59 8.80
CA GLU A 225 -2.77 29.79 7.66
C GLU A 225 -1.81 28.60 7.54
N ALA A 226 -2.23 27.58 6.79
CA ALA A 226 -1.37 26.44 6.49
C ALA A 226 -0.21 26.82 5.55
N PRO A 227 0.91 26.08 5.57
CA PRO A 227 2.02 26.26 4.64
C PRO A 227 1.57 26.19 3.17
N ALA A 228 2.26 26.91 2.28
CA ALA A 228 1.90 27.00 0.86
C ALA A 228 1.86 25.61 0.17
N GLU A 229 2.78 24.72 0.53
CA GLU A 229 2.86 23.35 0.04
C GLU A 229 1.66 22.49 0.46
N ASP A 230 1.03 22.82 1.59
CA ASP A 230 -0.15 22.13 2.14
C ASP A 230 -1.45 22.73 1.58
N LEU A 231 -1.39 23.90 0.92
CA LEU A 231 -2.53 24.56 0.26
C LEU A 231 -2.52 24.41 -1.27
N ARG A 232 -1.40 23.98 -1.85
CA ARG A 232 -1.21 23.88 -3.31
C ARG A 232 -2.34 23.10 -3.98
N GLU A 233 -2.72 23.56 -5.17
CA GLU A 233 -3.75 22.88 -5.95
C GLU A 233 -3.19 21.65 -6.64
N VAL A 234 -3.93 20.54 -6.54
CA VAL A 234 -3.64 19.31 -7.25
C VAL A 234 -4.81 19.00 -8.16
N GLN A 235 -4.52 18.94 -9.46
CA GLN A 235 -5.44 18.45 -10.48
C GLN A 235 -5.29 16.92 -10.57
N MET A 236 -6.41 16.20 -10.55
CA MET A 236 -6.40 14.75 -10.69
C MET A 236 -6.33 14.33 -12.16
N THR A 237 -5.37 13.48 -12.47
CA THR A 237 -5.34 12.67 -13.69
C THR A 237 -6.41 11.57 -13.64
N GLU A 238 -6.68 10.88 -14.76
CA GLU A 238 -7.58 9.71 -14.72
C GLU A 238 -6.96 8.54 -13.92
N HIS A 239 -5.63 8.45 -13.87
CA HIS A 239 -4.93 7.52 -12.99
C HIS A 239 -5.29 7.79 -11.52
N ASP A 240 -5.15 9.03 -11.06
CA ASP A 240 -5.47 9.42 -9.68
C ASP A 240 -6.94 9.12 -9.33
N ARG A 241 -7.85 9.40 -10.27
CA ARG A 241 -9.29 9.10 -10.11
C ARG A 241 -9.54 7.60 -10.01
N SER A 242 -8.82 6.80 -10.80
CA SER A 242 -8.92 5.34 -10.76
C SER A 242 -8.40 4.77 -9.45
N VAL A 243 -7.26 5.25 -8.93
CA VAL A 243 -6.73 4.85 -7.62
C VAL A 243 -7.76 5.14 -6.51
N LEU A 244 -8.32 6.36 -6.48
CA LEU A 244 -9.31 6.76 -5.48
C LEU A 244 -10.61 5.93 -5.59
N ARG A 245 -11.13 5.74 -6.81
CA ARG A 245 -12.33 4.95 -7.07
C ARG A 245 -12.17 3.49 -6.65
N LEU A 246 -11.06 2.86 -7.01
CA LEU A 246 -10.78 1.46 -6.67
C LEU A 246 -10.50 1.29 -5.17
N GLY A 247 -9.72 2.19 -4.57
CA GLY A 247 -9.47 2.18 -3.13
C GLY A 247 -10.74 2.35 -2.30
N ALA A 248 -11.64 3.24 -2.71
CA ALA A 248 -12.97 3.39 -2.13
C ALA A 248 -13.81 2.11 -2.30
N GLY A 249 -13.80 1.52 -3.49
CA GLY A 249 -14.49 0.27 -3.84
C GLY A 249 -13.88 -1.02 -3.27
N ASN A 250 -12.97 -0.92 -2.30
CA ASN A 250 -12.34 -2.05 -1.60
C ASN A 250 -11.39 -2.93 -2.43
N TYR A 251 -10.96 -2.46 -3.59
CA TYR A 251 -9.90 -3.13 -4.35
C TYR A 251 -8.56 -2.97 -3.62
N PRO A 252 -7.74 -4.04 -3.52
CA PRO A 252 -6.34 -3.95 -3.18
C PRO A 252 -5.56 -3.20 -4.29
N VAL A 253 -5.41 -1.88 -4.16
CA VAL A 253 -4.64 -1.06 -5.11
C VAL A 253 -3.16 -1.19 -4.73
N VAL A 254 -2.57 -2.31 -5.14
CA VAL A 254 -1.19 -2.68 -4.82
C VAL A 254 -0.45 -3.03 -6.11
N ASN A 255 0.71 -2.42 -6.34
CA ASN A 255 1.68 -2.91 -7.32
C ASN A 255 2.49 -4.04 -6.66
N TYR A 256 2.21 -5.29 -7.01
CA TYR A 256 2.87 -6.48 -6.48
C TYR A 256 4.17 -6.84 -7.21
N HIS A 257 4.67 -5.97 -8.11
CA HIS A 257 5.86 -6.25 -8.90
C HIS A 257 6.70 -4.99 -9.09
N THR A 258 7.24 -4.50 -7.97
CA THR A 258 8.18 -3.36 -7.94
C THR A 258 9.58 -3.82 -7.58
N HIS A 259 10.58 -3.35 -8.33
CA HIS A 259 12.00 -3.61 -8.09
C HIS A 259 12.74 -2.33 -7.68
N LEU A 260 13.67 -2.41 -6.73
CA LEU A 260 14.57 -1.30 -6.38
C LEU A 260 15.80 -1.29 -7.30
N LYS A 261 15.59 -0.96 -8.58
CA LYS A 261 16.60 -0.97 -9.65
C LYS A 261 16.92 0.43 -10.17
N GLY A 262 18.02 0.55 -10.92
CA GLY A 262 18.42 1.82 -11.54
C GLY A 262 18.72 2.95 -10.55
N GLY A 263 19.04 2.62 -9.29
CA GLY A 263 19.25 3.60 -8.22
C GLY A 263 17.97 4.07 -7.52
N LEU A 264 16.80 3.44 -7.75
CA LEU A 264 15.60 3.68 -6.93
C LEU A 264 15.84 3.17 -5.50
N THR A 265 15.76 4.06 -4.53
CA THR A 265 15.82 3.68 -3.11
C THR A 265 14.45 3.31 -2.57
N LEU A 266 14.41 2.56 -1.47
CA LEU A 266 13.16 2.26 -0.77
C LEU A 266 12.41 3.53 -0.33
N GLN A 267 13.14 4.56 0.13
CA GLN A 267 12.51 5.80 0.62
C GLN A 267 11.80 6.56 -0.50
N GLU A 268 12.38 6.57 -1.70
CA GLU A 268 11.78 7.17 -2.87
C GLU A 268 10.55 6.37 -3.34
N ALA A 269 10.64 5.04 -3.36
CA ALA A 269 9.50 4.18 -3.67
C ALA A 269 8.35 4.39 -2.66
N LEU A 270 8.66 4.51 -1.37
CA LEU A 270 7.68 4.81 -0.33
C LEU A 270 7.06 6.21 -0.48
N ALA A 271 7.85 7.22 -0.87
CA ALA A 271 7.34 8.56 -1.12
C ALA A 271 6.38 8.57 -2.32
N GLU A 272 6.74 7.86 -3.38
CA GLU A 272 5.92 7.71 -4.57
C GLU A 272 4.62 6.94 -4.29
N SER A 273 4.71 5.87 -3.50
CA SER A 273 3.54 5.10 -3.04
C SER A 273 2.53 5.98 -2.29
N ARG A 274 3.00 6.82 -1.36
CA ARG A 274 2.13 7.75 -0.62
C ARG A 274 1.52 8.83 -1.54
N ARG A 275 2.33 9.39 -2.45
CA ARG A 275 1.91 10.43 -3.39
C ARG A 275 0.77 9.93 -4.29
N THR A 276 0.98 8.79 -4.93
CA THR A 276 0.02 8.20 -5.88
C THR A 276 -1.16 7.52 -5.19
N GLY A 277 -0.93 6.96 -4.00
CA GLY A 277 -1.89 6.09 -3.31
C GLY A 277 -1.85 4.64 -3.77
N VAL A 278 -0.89 4.26 -4.63
CA VAL A 278 -0.62 2.87 -4.99
C VAL A 278 0.32 2.26 -3.95
N PHE A 279 -0.13 1.23 -3.24
CA PHE A 279 0.71 0.54 -2.27
C PHE A 279 1.69 -0.41 -2.97
N TYR A 280 2.86 -0.66 -2.41
CA TYR A 280 3.89 -1.46 -3.08
C TYR A 280 4.16 -2.80 -2.42
N GLY A 281 4.39 -3.78 -3.28
CA GLY A 281 5.14 -4.98 -3.01
C GLY A 281 6.52 -4.88 -3.66
N VAL A 282 7.56 -4.88 -2.83
CA VAL A 282 8.96 -4.74 -3.25
C VAL A 282 9.58 -6.13 -3.36
N ALA A 283 9.99 -6.46 -4.57
CA ALA A 283 10.58 -7.74 -4.91
C ALA A 283 12.12 -7.67 -4.94
N VAL A 284 12.74 -8.76 -4.50
CA VAL A 284 14.16 -9.04 -4.73
C VAL A 284 14.30 -10.28 -5.63
N ASN A 285 15.25 -10.22 -6.56
CA ASN A 285 15.56 -11.34 -7.45
C ASN A 285 16.41 -12.38 -6.72
N CYS A 286 15.93 -13.62 -6.63
CA CYS A 286 16.56 -14.73 -5.92
C CYS A 286 16.75 -15.92 -6.85
N GLY A 287 18.00 -16.27 -7.17
CA GLY A 287 18.33 -17.40 -8.05
C GLY A 287 19.70 -17.25 -8.72
N VAL A 288 20.03 -18.18 -9.62
CA VAL A 288 21.33 -18.23 -10.30
C VAL A 288 21.58 -16.94 -11.10
N GLY A 289 22.70 -16.26 -10.83
CA GLY A 289 23.09 -15.03 -11.52
C GLY A 289 22.52 -13.75 -10.90
N PHE A 290 21.85 -13.84 -9.75
CA PHE A 290 21.28 -12.69 -9.03
C PHE A 290 21.96 -12.48 -7.66
N GLY A 291 21.65 -11.36 -7.01
CA GLY A 291 22.30 -10.94 -5.76
C GLY A 291 22.03 -11.86 -4.56
N ILE A 292 20.92 -12.60 -4.56
CA ILE A 292 20.58 -13.55 -3.49
C ILE A 292 20.55 -14.96 -4.07
N THR A 293 21.40 -15.83 -3.52
CA THR A 293 21.62 -17.21 -4.02
C THR A 293 21.53 -18.28 -2.94
N ASN A 294 21.28 -17.91 -1.68
CA ASN A 294 21.10 -18.84 -0.56
C ASN A 294 20.21 -18.23 0.54
N ASP A 295 19.84 -19.05 1.53
CA ASP A 295 18.98 -18.66 2.65
C ASP A 295 19.56 -17.49 3.49
N ALA A 296 20.88 -17.42 3.67
CA ALA A 296 21.50 -16.33 4.44
C ALA A 296 21.26 -14.96 3.78
N GLY A 297 21.34 -14.89 2.45
CA GLY A 297 20.99 -13.69 1.70
C GLY A 297 19.52 -13.30 1.83
N ILE A 298 18.61 -14.28 1.85
CA ILE A 298 17.18 -14.04 2.12
C ILE A 298 17.00 -13.39 3.49
N TYR A 299 17.59 -13.96 4.54
CA TYR A 299 17.42 -13.44 5.91
C TYR A 299 18.02 -12.05 6.09
N GLN A 300 19.16 -11.77 5.46
CA GLN A 300 19.75 -10.43 5.46
C GLN A 300 18.80 -9.41 4.84
N PHE A 301 18.30 -9.68 3.63
CA PHE A 301 17.37 -8.78 2.94
C PHE A 301 16.08 -8.54 3.74
N LEU A 302 15.49 -9.60 4.30
CA LEU A 302 14.28 -9.49 5.11
C LEU A 302 14.50 -8.67 6.39
N ASN A 303 15.69 -8.75 6.99
CA ASN A 303 16.04 -7.93 8.14
C ASN A 303 16.15 -6.45 7.77
N GLU A 304 16.72 -6.12 6.60
CA GLU A 304 16.78 -4.75 6.08
C GLU A 304 15.39 -4.17 5.79
N MET A 305 14.45 -5.02 5.37
CA MET A 305 13.06 -4.65 5.07
C MET A 305 12.12 -4.67 6.28
N LYS A 306 12.60 -5.05 7.47
CA LYS A 306 11.77 -5.22 8.67
C LYS A 306 11.09 -3.91 9.07
N GLY A 307 9.78 -3.98 9.30
CA GLY A 307 8.97 -2.83 9.73
C GLY A 307 8.62 -1.81 8.63
N GLN A 308 9.09 -2.03 7.39
CA GLN A 308 8.79 -1.14 6.28
C GLN A 308 7.33 -1.32 5.82
N PRO A 309 6.61 -0.23 5.47
CA PRO A 309 5.20 -0.29 5.10
C PRO A 309 5.01 -0.70 3.64
N VAL A 310 5.60 -1.83 3.26
CA VAL A 310 5.47 -2.49 1.95
C VAL A 310 5.29 -3.98 2.16
N PHE A 311 4.71 -4.66 1.18
CA PHE A 311 4.92 -6.11 1.09
C PHE A 311 6.35 -6.39 0.61
N VAL A 312 6.95 -7.45 1.13
CA VAL A 312 8.31 -7.88 0.78
C VAL A 312 8.19 -9.21 0.04
N ALA A 313 8.70 -9.25 -1.19
CA ALA A 313 8.48 -10.35 -2.11
C ALA A 313 9.79 -10.94 -2.63
N MET A 314 9.70 -12.21 -3.01
CA MET A 314 10.76 -12.91 -3.74
C MET A 314 10.31 -13.09 -5.19
N GLN A 315 11.09 -12.57 -6.14
CA GLN A 315 11.05 -13.06 -7.50
C GLN A 315 11.96 -14.29 -7.57
N ALA A 316 11.35 -15.45 -7.72
CA ALA A 316 12.04 -16.71 -7.93
C ALA A 316 12.59 -16.76 -9.36
N GLU A 317 13.92 -16.82 -9.48
CA GLU A 317 14.62 -16.71 -10.76
C GLU A 317 15.16 -18.05 -11.25
N GLY A 318 14.98 -18.32 -12.55
CA GLY A 318 15.32 -19.61 -13.14
C GLY A 318 14.46 -20.76 -12.58
N ARG A 319 14.80 -22.01 -12.92
CA ARG A 319 14.09 -23.20 -12.40
C ARG A 319 14.82 -23.85 -11.23
N GLU A 320 16.04 -23.40 -10.98
CA GLU A 320 16.95 -23.96 -9.98
C GLU A 320 16.62 -23.51 -8.56
N TRP A 321 15.90 -22.39 -8.40
CA TRP A 321 15.60 -21.77 -7.11
C TRP A 321 14.97 -22.74 -6.09
N VAL A 322 14.14 -23.70 -6.56
CA VAL A 322 13.48 -24.70 -5.72
C VAL A 322 14.46 -25.58 -4.93
N LYS A 323 15.71 -25.70 -5.42
CA LYS A 323 16.80 -26.44 -4.75
C LYS A 323 17.76 -25.52 -4.00
N MET A 324 17.75 -24.22 -4.29
CA MET A 324 18.67 -23.25 -3.71
C MET A 324 18.22 -22.73 -2.35
N PHE A 325 16.90 -22.70 -2.12
CA PHE A 325 16.33 -22.09 -0.92
C PHE A 325 15.49 -23.07 -0.12
N SER A 326 15.50 -22.95 1.21
CA SER A 326 14.61 -23.73 2.05
C SER A 326 13.18 -23.18 2.02
N PRO A 327 12.15 -24.06 2.11
CA PRO A 327 10.77 -23.63 2.32
C PRO A 327 10.60 -22.69 3.51
N GLU A 328 11.42 -22.86 4.56
CA GLU A 328 11.39 -22.00 5.73
C GLU A 328 11.85 -20.57 5.42
N ALA A 329 12.97 -20.41 4.71
CA ALA A 329 13.46 -19.08 4.30
C ALA A 329 12.48 -18.41 3.35
N VAL A 330 11.99 -19.14 2.34
CA VAL A 330 11.04 -18.63 1.35
C VAL A 330 9.71 -18.22 1.99
N ALA A 331 9.21 -18.97 2.99
CA ALA A 331 7.97 -18.66 3.69
C ALA A 331 8.00 -17.32 4.47
N LYS A 332 9.19 -16.74 4.71
CA LYS A 332 9.30 -15.44 5.40
C LYS A 332 8.94 -14.24 4.52
N PHE A 333 8.97 -14.37 3.20
CA PHE A 333 8.44 -13.34 2.29
C PHE A 333 6.92 -13.23 2.42
N ASP A 334 6.36 -12.05 2.21
CA ASP A 334 4.90 -11.88 2.16
C ASP A 334 4.29 -12.71 1.01
N TYR A 335 5.02 -12.84 -0.11
CA TYR A 335 4.68 -13.70 -1.24
C TYR A 335 5.86 -13.97 -2.17
N VAL A 336 5.70 -14.98 -3.02
CA VAL A 336 6.70 -15.42 -3.99
C VAL A 336 6.09 -15.45 -5.38
N PHE A 337 6.83 -15.03 -6.39
CA PHE A 337 6.36 -15.09 -7.76
C PHE A 337 7.45 -15.50 -8.74
N THR A 338 7.02 -15.99 -9.90
CA THR A 338 7.90 -16.35 -11.02
C THR A 338 7.21 -16.07 -12.35
N ASP A 339 8.01 -15.93 -13.40
CA ASP A 339 7.55 -15.98 -14.79
C ASP A 339 7.93 -17.32 -15.45
N SER A 340 7.52 -17.51 -16.69
CA SER A 340 7.97 -18.57 -17.60
C SER A 340 8.90 -18.04 -18.69
N MET A 341 9.55 -16.90 -18.45
CA MET A 341 10.45 -16.25 -19.39
C MET A 341 11.87 -16.84 -19.33
N THR A 342 12.16 -17.71 -18.35
CA THR A 342 13.41 -18.47 -18.27
C THR A 342 13.16 -19.97 -18.21
N PHE A 343 13.62 -20.70 -19.22
CA PHE A 343 13.58 -22.17 -19.26
C PHE A 343 14.73 -22.74 -20.08
N THR A 344 14.89 -24.07 -20.04
CA THR A 344 15.79 -24.79 -20.95
C THR A 344 14.96 -25.43 -22.06
N ASP A 345 15.36 -25.21 -23.31
CA ASP A 345 14.65 -25.79 -24.46
C ASP A 345 14.93 -27.30 -24.61
N ARG A 346 14.35 -27.92 -25.64
CA ARG A 346 14.48 -29.37 -25.88
C ARG A 346 15.90 -29.78 -26.31
N GLN A 347 16.74 -28.82 -26.67
CA GLN A 347 18.12 -29.00 -27.09
C GLN A 347 19.12 -28.72 -25.96
N GLY A 348 18.63 -28.39 -24.75
CA GLY A 348 19.47 -28.11 -23.59
C GLY A 348 19.98 -26.66 -23.53
N LYS A 349 19.50 -25.77 -24.41
CA LYS A 349 19.89 -24.36 -24.41
C LYS A 349 19.07 -23.60 -23.37
N ARG A 350 19.74 -22.81 -22.53
CA ARG A 350 19.07 -21.86 -21.63
C ARG A 350 18.48 -20.72 -22.46
N MET A 351 17.19 -20.46 -22.26
CA MET A 351 16.44 -19.42 -22.93
C MET A 351 16.00 -18.38 -21.90
N ARG A 352 16.40 -17.12 -22.11
CA ARG A 352 15.81 -15.94 -21.46
C ARG A 352 15.09 -15.13 -22.51
N LEU A 353 13.75 -15.13 -22.46
CA LEU A 353 12.92 -14.60 -23.55
C LEU A 353 13.09 -13.09 -23.79
N TRP A 354 13.69 -12.35 -22.85
CA TRP A 354 13.98 -10.92 -22.99
C TRP A 354 15.38 -10.62 -23.56
N ILE A 355 16.21 -11.64 -23.82
CA ILE A 355 17.55 -11.47 -24.38
C ILE A 355 17.53 -11.95 -25.83
N LYS A 356 17.59 -10.99 -26.76
CA LYS A 356 17.46 -11.24 -28.20
C LYS A 356 18.48 -12.28 -28.70
N GLU A 357 19.71 -12.22 -28.22
CA GLU A 357 20.79 -13.11 -28.61
C GLU A 357 20.57 -14.55 -28.13
N GLU A 358 19.88 -14.73 -27.00
CA GLU A 358 19.53 -16.06 -26.50
C GLU A 358 18.31 -16.63 -27.22
N VAL A 359 17.33 -15.79 -27.56
CA VAL A 359 16.15 -16.23 -28.31
C VAL A 359 16.55 -16.63 -29.74
N GLY A 360 17.29 -15.75 -30.43
CA GLY A 360 17.65 -15.94 -31.82
C GLY A 360 16.44 -16.00 -32.75
N GLU A 361 16.62 -16.62 -33.92
CA GLU A 361 15.53 -16.88 -34.86
C GLU A 361 14.66 -18.07 -34.42
N ILE A 362 13.35 -17.95 -34.57
CA ILE A 362 12.38 -19.02 -34.27
C ILE A 362 11.81 -19.52 -35.59
N ALA A 363 12.37 -20.64 -36.08
CA ALA A 363 11.98 -21.24 -37.36
C ALA A 363 10.55 -21.80 -37.34
N ASP A 364 10.17 -22.47 -36.24
CA ASP A 364 8.82 -23.00 -36.04
C ASP A 364 8.17 -22.32 -34.82
N LYS A 365 7.34 -21.32 -35.11
CA LYS A 365 6.62 -20.54 -34.10
C LYS A 365 5.60 -21.39 -33.34
N GLN A 366 4.97 -22.37 -33.99
CA GLN A 366 3.95 -23.20 -33.34
C GLN A 366 4.60 -24.16 -32.36
N ALA A 367 5.69 -24.82 -32.76
CA ALA A 367 6.47 -25.67 -31.86
C ALA A 367 7.04 -24.89 -30.67
N PHE A 368 7.50 -23.65 -30.89
CA PHE A 368 7.93 -22.78 -29.81
C PHE A 368 6.79 -22.47 -28.83
N MET A 369 5.61 -22.10 -29.34
CA MET A 369 4.45 -21.81 -28.49
C MET A 369 4.00 -23.05 -27.70
N ASP A 370 4.04 -24.23 -28.30
CA ASP A 370 3.69 -25.48 -27.60
C ASP A 370 4.67 -25.78 -26.47
N LEU A 371 5.97 -25.57 -26.69
CA LEU A 371 7.00 -25.68 -25.66
C LEU A 371 6.82 -24.62 -24.55
N LEU A 372 6.52 -23.37 -24.91
CA LEU A 372 6.29 -22.30 -23.92
C LEU A 372 5.10 -22.62 -23.03
N VAL A 373 3.99 -23.10 -23.61
CA VAL A 373 2.80 -23.51 -22.85
C VAL A 373 3.11 -24.74 -21.98
N GLU A 374 3.82 -25.73 -22.51
CA GLU A 374 4.28 -26.90 -21.75
C GLU A 374 5.09 -26.49 -20.52
N LYS A 375 6.09 -25.61 -20.70
CA LYS A 375 6.94 -25.12 -19.62
C LYS A 375 6.17 -24.26 -18.63
N THR A 376 5.27 -23.41 -19.11
CA THR A 376 4.41 -22.60 -18.23
C THR A 376 3.54 -23.51 -17.35
N VAL A 377 2.87 -24.51 -17.92
CA VAL A 377 2.05 -25.46 -17.16
C VAL A 377 2.90 -26.25 -16.17
N GLU A 378 4.10 -26.68 -16.55
CA GLU A 378 5.05 -27.35 -15.66
C GLU A 378 5.37 -26.48 -14.44
N ILE A 379 5.72 -25.21 -14.64
CA ILE A 379 6.03 -24.23 -13.59
C ILE A 379 4.84 -24.06 -12.64
N LEU A 380 3.65 -23.79 -13.19
CA LEU A 380 2.44 -23.54 -12.40
C LEU A 380 1.99 -24.76 -11.58
N THR A 381 2.40 -25.96 -11.99
CA THR A 381 2.05 -27.22 -11.32
C THR A 381 3.11 -27.64 -10.30
N ARG A 382 4.39 -27.34 -10.56
CA ARG A 382 5.52 -27.89 -9.80
C ARG A 382 6.21 -26.88 -8.90
N GLU A 383 5.93 -25.60 -9.03
CA GLU A 383 6.60 -24.57 -8.25
C GLU A 383 5.66 -23.92 -7.25
N ALA A 384 6.11 -23.86 -6.01
CA ALA A 384 5.30 -23.36 -4.90
C ALA A 384 5.34 -21.83 -4.83
N VAL A 385 4.75 -21.19 -5.84
CA VAL A 385 4.65 -19.73 -5.98
C VAL A 385 3.23 -19.23 -5.74
N ASP A 386 3.09 -17.95 -5.37
CA ASP A 386 1.81 -17.28 -5.19
C ASP A 386 1.28 -16.66 -6.49
N ILE A 387 2.18 -16.13 -7.33
CA ILE A 387 1.83 -15.34 -8.52
C ILE A 387 2.65 -15.79 -9.73
N TYR A 388 1.97 -15.94 -10.87
CA TYR A 388 2.56 -16.02 -12.20
C TYR A 388 2.60 -14.63 -12.82
N VAL A 389 3.82 -14.09 -12.98
CA VAL A 389 4.06 -12.73 -13.48
C VAL A 389 4.47 -12.74 -14.94
N ASN A 390 4.31 -11.59 -15.61
CA ASN A 390 4.50 -11.43 -17.06
C ASN A 390 3.77 -12.53 -17.86
N PRO A 391 2.49 -12.84 -17.55
CA PRO A 391 1.81 -13.93 -18.22
C PRO A 391 1.74 -13.63 -19.71
N THR A 392 1.74 -14.72 -20.48
CA THR A 392 1.65 -14.71 -21.94
C THR A 392 2.76 -13.93 -22.66
N PHE A 393 3.84 -13.53 -21.97
CA PHE A 393 4.97 -12.84 -22.58
C PHE A 393 5.52 -13.61 -23.78
N LEU A 394 5.76 -12.89 -24.87
CA LEU A 394 6.44 -13.38 -26.06
C LEU A 394 7.70 -12.54 -26.29
N PRO A 395 8.82 -13.16 -26.75
CA PRO A 395 10.00 -12.42 -27.15
C PRO A 395 9.68 -11.49 -28.33
N ASP A 396 10.48 -10.44 -28.52
CA ASP A 396 10.26 -9.41 -29.56
C ASP A 396 10.01 -9.99 -30.96
N VAL A 397 10.69 -11.09 -31.30
CA VAL A 397 10.57 -11.79 -32.59
C VAL A 397 9.19 -12.42 -32.85
N LEU A 398 8.36 -12.60 -31.81
CA LEU A 398 7.00 -13.13 -31.89
C LEU A 398 5.92 -12.16 -31.39
N ALA A 399 6.30 -11.08 -30.71
CA ALA A 399 5.36 -10.17 -30.04
C ALA A 399 4.32 -9.55 -31.01
N ALA A 400 4.69 -9.30 -32.26
CA ALA A 400 3.78 -8.77 -33.29
C ALA A 400 2.65 -9.74 -33.69
N GLU A 401 2.81 -11.04 -33.43
CA GLU A 401 1.83 -12.09 -33.75
C GLU A 401 1.10 -12.60 -32.49
N TYR A 402 1.15 -11.84 -31.39
CA TYR A 402 0.64 -12.25 -30.08
C TYR A 402 -0.77 -12.84 -30.13
N ASP A 403 -1.74 -12.12 -30.71
CA ASP A 403 -3.14 -12.57 -30.75
C ASP A 403 -3.36 -13.80 -31.65
N THR A 404 -2.47 -14.02 -32.62
CA THR A 404 -2.51 -15.20 -33.50
C THR A 404 -1.87 -16.41 -32.82
N LEU A 405 -0.79 -16.21 -32.07
CA LEU A 405 -0.02 -17.29 -31.46
C LEU A 405 -0.63 -17.78 -30.14
N TRP A 406 -1.23 -16.89 -29.34
CA TRP A 406 -1.98 -17.27 -28.15
C TRP A 406 -3.41 -17.67 -28.52
N THR A 407 -3.59 -18.91 -28.97
CA THR A 407 -4.92 -19.45 -29.25
C THR A 407 -5.72 -19.65 -27.95
N PRO A 408 -7.06 -19.67 -28.01
CA PRO A 408 -7.90 -19.97 -26.84
C PRO A 408 -7.51 -21.28 -26.13
N GLU A 409 -7.11 -22.31 -26.88
CA GLU A 409 -6.70 -23.61 -26.32
C GLU A 409 -5.41 -23.49 -25.50
N ARG A 410 -4.43 -22.73 -26.01
CA ARG A 410 -3.17 -22.45 -25.30
C ARG A 410 -3.42 -21.63 -24.04
N MET A 411 -4.23 -20.58 -24.16
CA MET A 411 -4.62 -19.75 -23.01
C MET A 411 -5.31 -20.60 -21.94
N LYS A 412 -6.27 -21.44 -22.33
CA LYS A 412 -7.02 -22.31 -21.43
C LYS A 412 -6.11 -23.26 -20.65
N ARG A 413 -5.11 -23.87 -21.29
CA ARG A 413 -4.14 -24.75 -20.60
C ARG A 413 -3.39 -24.04 -19.47
N VAL A 414 -2.93 -22.82 -19.70
CA VAL A 414 -2.24 -22.01 -18.69
C VAL A 414 -3.20 -21.61 -17.57
N ILE A 415 -4.41 -21.18 -17.93
CA ILE A 415 -5.46 -20.78 -17.00
C ILE A 415 -5.86 -21.93 -16.08
N ASP A 416 -6.14 -23.11 -16.65
CA ASP A 416 -6.53 -24.30 -15.90
C ASP A 416 -5.44 -24.69 -14.89
N ALA A 417 -4.16 -24.61 -15.29
CA ALA A 417 -3.04 -24.89 -14.41
C ALA A 417 -2.93 -23.88 -13.26
N ALA A 418 -3.09 -22.58 -13.54
CA ALA A 418 -3.08 -21.53 -12.52
C ALA A 418 -4.25 -21.69 -11.52
N ALA A 419 -5.46 -21.93 -12.04
CA ALA A 419 -6.67 -22.13 -11.23
C ALA A 419 -6.54 -23.37 -10.33
N ALA A 420 -6.14 -24.52 -10.89
CA ALA A 420 -6.03 -25.78 -10.17
C ALA A 420 -5.01 -25.71 -9.00
N ASN A 421 -3.96 -24.92 -9.16
CA ASN A 421 -2.89 -24.78 -8.16
C ASN A 421 -3.04 -23.54 -7.27
N GLY A 422 -4.06 -22.71 -7.51
CA GLY A 422 -4.32 -21.50 -6.74
C GLY A 422 -3.21 -20.46 -6.87
N VAL A 423 -2.61 -20.37 -8.06
CA VAL A 423 -1.60 -19.37 -8.46
C VAL A 423 -2.33 -18.18 -9.08
N ALA A 424 -2.10 -16.98 -8.55
CA ALA A 424 -2.68 -15.76 -9.11
C ALA A 424 -1.96 -15.35 -10.41
N ILE A 425 -2.64 -14.61 -11.28
CA ILE A 425 -2.11 -14.16 -12.56
C ILE A 425 -1.90 -12.65 -12.51
N GLU A 426 -0.70 -12.17 -12.83
CA GLU A 426 -0.43 -10.74 -12.92
C GLU A 426 -1.14 -10.10 -14.11
N ILE A 427 -1.72 -8.92 -13.91
CA ILE A 427 -2.02 -7.98 -14.99
C ILE A 427 -0.86 -7.00 -15.02
N ASN A 428 0.03 -7.17 -15.98
CA ASN A 428 1.27 -6.42 -16.09
C ASN A 428 1.06 -5.13 -16.89
N ALA A 429 1.24 -3.99 -16.25
CA ALA A 429 0.98 -2.69 -16.86
C ALA A 429 2.03 -2.28 -17.89
N ARG A 430 3.29 -2.66 -17.69
CA ARG A 430 4.40 -2.30 -18.58
C ARG A 430 4.30 -3.01 -19.92
N TYR A 431 4.06 -4.32 -19.90
CA TYR A 431 3.92 -5.11 -21.11
C TYR A 431 2.50 -5.09 -21.68
N LYS A 432 1.52 -4.62 -20.91
CA LYS A 432 0.09 -4.65 -21.24
C LYS A 432 -0.38 -6.08 -21.54
N LEU A 433 -0.06 -6.98 -20.60
CA LEU A 433 -0.36 -8.41 -20.67
C LEU A 433 -1.08 -8.87 -19.39
N PRO A 434 -1.89 -9.94 -19.44
CA PRO A 434 -2.33 -10.64 -20.64
C PRO A 434 -3.54 -9.90 -21.27
N SER A 435 -3.93 -10.26 -22.50
CA SER A 435 -5.07 -9.62 -23.18
C SER A 435 -6.39 -9.77 -22.42
N ALA A 436 -7.36 -8.89 -22.71
CA ALA A 436 -8.67 -8.91 -22.07
C ALA A 436 -9.41 -10.25 -22.26
N ASN A 437 -9.22 -10.93 -23.40
CA ASN A 437 -9.79 -12.26 -23.63
C ASN A 437 -9.25 -13.29 -22.62
N PHE A 438 -7.94 -13.31 -22.41
CA PHE A 438 -7.31 -14.18 -21.42
C PHE A 438 -7.84 -13.89 -20.01
N ILE A 439 -7.95 -12.61 -19.63
CA ILE A 439 -8.43 -12.21 -18.30
C ILE A 439 -9.88 -12.66 -18.07
N LYS A 440 -10.75 -12.51 -19.07
CA LYS A 440 -12.16 -12.97 -19.00
C LYS A 440 -12.24 -14.48 -18.81
N MET A 441 -11.50 -15.25 -19.62
CA MET A 441 -11.42 -16.71 -19.48
C MET A 441 -10.87 -17.13 -18.10
N ALA A 442 -9.82 -16.46 -17.62
CA ALA A 442 -9.20 -16.74 -16.34
C ALA A 442 -10.15 -16.45 -15.16
N LYS A 443 -10.91 -15.36 -15.25
CA LYS A 443 -11.94 -15.00 -14.26
C LYS A 443 -13.04 -16.06 -14.20
N GLU A 444 -13.53 -16.51 -15.35
CA GLU A 444 -14.53 -17.59 -15.44
C GLU A 444 -14.03 -18.90 -14.83
N ALA A 445 -12.74 -19.20 -14.98
CA ALA A 445 -12.08 -20.35 -14.35
C ALA A 445 -11.80 -20.16 -12.84
N GLY A 446 -12.10 -18.99 -12.28
CA GLY A 446 -11.91 -18.69 -10.85
C GLY A 446 -10.51 -18.24 -10.45
N CYS A 447 -9.64 -17.92 -11.42
CA CYS A 447 -8.33 -17.34 -11.13
C CYS A 447 -8.46 -16.01 -10.38
N LYS A 448 -7.43 -15.69 -9.60
CA LYS A 448 -7.26 -14.37 -8.96
C LYS A 448 -6.17 -13.58 -9.69
N PHE A 449 -6.24 -12.26 -9.59
CA PHE A 449 -5.36 -11.36 -10.34
C PHE A 449 -4.53 -10.47 -9.41
N THR A 450 -3.33 -10.09 -9.85
CA THR A 450 -2.52 -9.05 -9.21
C THR A 450 -2.26 -7.92 -10.19
N PHE A 451 -1.89 -6.74 -9.69
CA PHE A 451 -1.39 -5.65 -10.53
C PHE A 451 0.13 -5.58 -10.39
N GLY A 452 0.83 -5.30 -11.48
CA GLY A 452 2.29 -5.23 -11.47
C GLY A 452 2.84 -4.35 -12.58
N THR A 453 3.99 -3.70 -12.35
CA THR A 453 4.67 -2.91 -13.39
C THR A 453 5.96 -3.56 -13.88
N ASN A 454 6.60 -4.43 -13.10
CA ASN A 454 7.89 -5.04 -13.44
C ASN A 454 8.90 -4.00 -13.96
N ASN A 455 9.16 -2.96 -13.16
CA ASN A 455 10.08 -1.90 -13.57
C ASN A 455 11.51 -2.43 -13.75
N GLY A 456 12.10 -2.15 -14.91
CA GLY A 456 13.48 -2.54 -15.22
C GLY A 456 14.54 -1.57 -14.70
N GLY A 457 14.15 -0.34 -14.39
CA GLY A 457 15.02 0.73 -13.92
C GLY A 457 14.40 1.52 -12.78
N ARG A 458 14.79 2.79 -12.65
CA ARG A 458 14.35 3.65 -11.53
C ARG A 458 12.87 4.02 -11.58
N GLU A 459 12.33 4.19 -12.78
CA GLU A 459 10.93 4.57 -12.99
C GLU A 459 10.01 3.36 -12.77
N VAL A 460 9.16 3.41 -11.75
CA VAL A 460 8.25 2.30 -11.40
C VAL A 460 7.13 2.12 -12.45
N GLY A 461 6.67 3.21 -13.07
CA GLY A 461 5.51 3.20 -13.96
C GLY A 461 4.17 3.25 -13.22
N ASP A 462 3.07 3.35 -13.98
CA ASP A 462 1.70 3.39 -13.47
C ASP A 462 0.96 2.06 -13.69
N LEU A 463 -0.27 1.98 -13.18
CA LEU A 463 -1.17 0.81 -13.27
C LEU A 463 -2.36 1.03 -14.21
N ASP A 464 -2.28 1.97 -15.16
CA ASP A 464 -3.43 2.35 -16.00
C ASP A 464 -3.99 1.18 -16.78
N TYR A 465 -3.13 0.34 -17.34
CA TYR A 465 -3.56 -0.88 -18.02
C TYR A 465 -4.29 -1.84 -17.08
N CYS A 466 -3.80 -2.01 -15.85
CA CYS A 466 -4.49 -2.84 -14.85
C CYS A 466 -5.89 -2.30 -14.56
N PHE A 467 -6.01 -0.98 -14.37
CA PHE A 467 -7.28 -0.32 -14.08
C PHE A 467 -8.25 -0.37 -15.28
N GLN A 468 -7.72 -0.30 -16.50
CA GLN A 468 -8.49 -0.56 -17.72
C GLN A 468 -9.03 -1.99 -17.72
N MET A 469 -8.18 -3.00 -17.46
CA MET A 469 -8.59 -4.41 -17.46
C MET A 469 -9.60 -4.73 -16.36
N VAL A 470 -9.52 -4.07 -15.19
CA VAL A 470 -10.57 -4.17 -14.16
C VAL A 470 -11.94 -3.77 -14.73
N ARG A 471 -12.01 -2.64 -15.45
CA ARG A 471 -13.27 -2.17 -16.06
C ARG A 471 -13.72 -3.07 -17.20
N GLU A 472 -12.83 -3.35 -18.15
CA GLU A 472 -13.13 -4.06 -19.39
C GLU A 472 -13.50 -5.54 -19.17
N CYS A 473 -12.92 -6.17 -18.15
CA CYS A 473 -13.19 -7.56 -17.78
C CYS A 473 -14.18 -7.68 -16.61
N GLY A 474 -14.71 -6.54 -16.12
CA GLY A 474 -15.65 -6.46 -15.01
C GLY A 474 -15.14 -7.11 -13.73
N LEU A 475 -13.83 -7.05 -13.47
CA LEU A 475 -13.22 -7.63 -12.27
C LEU A 475 -13.75 -6.93 -11.02
N ARG A 476 -14.06 -7.71 -9.98
CA ARG A 476 -14.46 -7.21 -8.66
C ARG A 476 -13.29 -7.26 -7.71
N TRP A 477 -13.41 -6.60 -6.55
CA TRP A 477 -12.34 -6.63 -5.54
C TRP A 477 -12.01 -8.06 -5.07
N GLN A 478 -12.99 -8.97 -5.07
CA GLN A 478 -12.81 -10.39 -4.75
C GLN A 478 -11.92 -11.13 -5.76
N ASP A 479 -11.83 -10.62 -7.00
CA ASP A 479 -11.02 -11.21 -8.06
C ASP A 479 -9.56 -10.78 -7.92
N ILE A 480 -9.27 -9.74 -7.14
CA ILE A 480 -7.91 -9.27 -6.88
C ILE A 480 -7.33 -10.03 -5.69
N TRP A 481 -6.19 -10.67 -5.94
CA TRP A 481 -5.46 -11.46 -4.98
C TRP A 481 -4.83 -10.59 -3.89
N THR A 482 -4.64 -11.20 -2.73
CA THR A 482 -3.95 -10.61 -1.59
C THR A 482 -3.07 -11.66 -0.91
N PRO A 483 -1.93 -11.28 -0.30
CA PRO A 483 -1.04 -12.21 0.40
C PRO A 483 -1.77 -13.11 1.38
N LYS A 484 -1.44 -14.41 1.31
CA LYS A 484 -1.96 -15.43 2.22
C LYS A 484 -1.26 -15.30 3.58
N PRO A 485 -1.97 -15.53 4.69
CA PRO A 485 -1.35 -15.52 6.01
C PRO A 485 -0.34 -16.66 6.15
N ASP A 486 0.52 -16.55 7.16
CA ASP A 486 1.44 -17.62 7.52
C ASP A 486 0.70 -18.95 7.78
N GLY A 487 1.31 -20.06 7.37
CA GLY A 487 0.69 -21.40 7.39
C GLY A 487 -0.18 -21.71 6.18
N GLN A 488 -0.54 -20.72 5.35
CA GLN A 488 -1.37 -20.92 4.14
C GLN A 488 -0.61 -20.69 2.82
N LYS A 489 0.67 -20.32 2.88
CA LYS A 489 1.47 -20.01 1.68
C LYS A 489 1.76 -21.29 0.88
N PRO A 490 1.81 -21.22 -0.47
CA PRO A 490 2.10 -22.37 -1.32
C PRO A 490 3.35 -23.14 -0.91
N VAL A 491 4.45 -22.43 -0.60
CA VAL A 491 5.71 -23.05 -0.17
C VAL A 491 5.59 -23.85 1.13
N GLN A 492 4.66 -23.49 2.01
CA GLN A 492 4.41 -24.22 3.26
C GLN A 492 3.52 -25.44 3.05
N ARG A 493 2.58 -25.37 2.09
CA ARG A 493 1.65 -26.47 1.77
C ARG A 493 2.27 -27.53 0.85
N TYR A 494 3.07 -27.10 -0.12
CA TYR A 494 3.57 -27.95 -1.21
C TYR A 494 5.09 -28.05 -1.27
N GLY A 495 5.84 -27.15 -0.62
CA GLY A 495 7.30 -27.08 -0.77
C GLY A 495 8.07 -28.31 -0.29
N LYS A 496 7.47 -29.18 0.54
CA LYS A 496 8.05 -30.48 0.91
C LYS A 496 7.77 -31.60 -0.10
N LEU A 497 6.72 -31.46 -0.92
CA LEU A 497 6.29 -32.45 -1.92
C LEU A 497 7.00 -32.26 -3.28
N LEU A 498 7.69 -31.13 -3.45
CA LEU A 498 8.26 -30.66 -4.73
C LEU A 498 9.80 -30.70 -4.77
N ARG A 499 10.44 -31.38 -3.80
CA ARG A 499 11.90 -31.53 -3.70
C ARG A 499 12.40 -32.82 -4.36
#